data_AF-A0A5S3V4Z3-F1
#
_entry.id   AF-A0A5S3V4Z3-F1
#
_cell.length_a   1.000
_cell.length_b   1.000
_cell.length_c   1.000
_cell.angle_alpha   90.00
_cell.angle_beta   90.00
_cell.angle_gamma   90.00
#
_symmetry.space_group_name_H-M   'P 1'
#
loop_
_entity.id
_entity.type
_entity.pdbx_description
1 polymer ?
#
loop_
_entity_poly.entity_id
_entity_poly.type
_entity_poly.pdbx_seq_one_letter_code
_entity_poly.pdbx_strand_id
1 'polypeptide(L)'
;MIKIVVIILALLGVTLYFLKLNAPEAKEWLKENKNKYALAGNRFAGTEDAIKFVEKLYELGAVKVVISKDSIYDEEERVQKEGGPYADAIVVTLPNSESERTALFKIFKNEANSQGMEFDPSTDVRNNKVFIWWD
;
A
#
# COMPACT_ATOMS: atom_id res chain seq x y z
N MET A 1 0.51 -43.14 -2.36
CA MET A 1 1.02 -42.17 -1.36
C MET A 1 1.76 -40.98 -2.00
N ILE A 2 2.73 -41.17 -2.90
CA ILE A 2 3.52 -40.07 -3.52
C ILE A 2 2.65 -39.02 -4.26
N LYS A 3 1.64 -39.46 -5.04
CA LYS A 3 0.77 -38.54 -5.80
C LYS A 3 -0.06 -37.59 -4.92
N ILE A 4 -0.48 -38.04 -3.73
CA ILE A 4 -1.29 -37.22 -2.81
C ILE A 4 -0.42 -36.14 -2.15
N VAL A 5 0.81 -36.49 -1.76
CA VAL A 5 1.77 -35.55 -1.16
C VAL A 5 2.17 -34.44 -2.14
N VAL A 6 2.37 -34.76 -3.42
CA VAL A 6 2.71 -33.76 -4.46
C VAL A 6 1.54 -32.79 -4.72
N ILE A 7 0.30 -33.27 -4.73
CA ILE A 7 -0.89 -32.43 -4.90
C ILE A 7 -1.05 -31.48 -3.70
N ILE A 8 -0.83 -31.97 -2.47
CA ILE A 8 -0.90 -31.14 -1.26
C ILE A 8 0.18 -30.06 -1.26
N LEU A 9 1.42 -30.39 -1.62
CA LEU A 9 2.52 -29.41 -1.69
C LEU A 9 2.30 -28.38 -2.81
N ALA A 10 1.76 -28.78 -3.97
CA ALA A 10 1.41 -27.86 -5.04
C ALA A 10 0.27 -26.92 -4.62
N LEU A 11 -0.77 -27.44 -3.95
CA LEU A 11 -1.86 -26.64 -3.43
C LEU A 11 -1.39 -25.67 -2.33
N LEU A 12 -0.52 -26.11 -1.42
CA LEU A 12 0.11 -25.26 -0.41
C LEU A 12 1.00 -24.18 -1.03
N GLY A 13 1.79 -24.53 -2.04
CA GLY A 13 2.62 -23.56 -2.78
C GLY A 13 1.77 -22.52 -3.51
N VAL A 14 0.67 -22.94 -4.12
CA VAL A 14 -0.28 -22.06 -4.80
C VAL A 14 -1.06 -21.19 -3.80
N THR A 15 -1.54 -21.72 -2.69
CA THR A 15 -2.25 -20.93 -1.66
C THR A 15 -1.31 -19.98 -0.93
N LEU A 16 -0.07 -20.37 -0.62
CA LEU A 16 0.95 -19.47 -0.07
C LEU A 16 1.33 -18.37 -1.07
N TYR A 17 1.39 -18.70 -2.37
CA TYR A 17 1.60 -17.72 -3.43
C TYR A 17 0.44 -16.73 -3.54
N PHE A 18 -0.82 -17.19 -3.46
CA PHE A 18 -2.00 -16.32 -3.43
C PHE A 18 -2.12 -15.49 -2.14
N LEU A 19 -1.74 -16.05 -0.99
CA LEU A 19 -1.63 -15.34 0.29
C LEU A 19 -0.55 -14.26 0.25
N LYS A 20 0.53 -14.44 -0.54
CA LYS A 20 1.54 -13.41 -0.78
C LYS A 20 1.02 -12.31 -1.73
N LEU A 21 0.20 -12.66 -2.72
CA LEU A 21 -0.30 -11.75 -3.78
C LEU A 21 -1.32 -10.69 -3.35
N ASN A 22 -2.09 -10.92 -2.29
CA ASN A 22 -3.20 -10.00 -1.95
C ASN A 22 -2.79 -8.95 -0.92
N ALA A 23 -1.97 -7.97 -1.31
CA ALA A 23 -1.84 -6.73 -0.53
C ALA A 23 -3.24 -6.09 -0.39
N PRO A 24 -3.67 -5.69 0.83
CA PRO A 24 -5.03 -5.24 1.06
C PRO A 24 -5.25 -3.92 0.33
N GLU A 25 -6.43 -3.75 -0.28
CA GLU A 25 -6.81 -2.49 -0.91
C GLU A 25 -6.82 -1.39 0.16
N ALA A 26 -6.14 -0.28 -0.11
CA ALA A 26 -5.81 0.70 0.92
C ALA A 26 -7.05 1.38 1.50
N LYS A 27 -8.04 1.72 0.67
CA LYS A 27 -9.25 2.40 1.13
C LYS A 27 -10.10 1.50 2.03
N GLU A 28 -10.32 0.25 1.64
CA GLU A 28 -11.05 -0.75 2.42
C GLU A 28 -10.33 -1.03 3.74
N TRP A 29 -9.02 -1.29 3.68
CA TRP A 29 -8.21 -1.55 4.86
C TRP A 29 -8.27 -0.39 5.87
N LEU A 30 -8.15 0.85 5.40
CA LEU A 30 -8.23 2.03 6.27
C LEU A 30 -9.62 2.22 6.89
N LYS A 31 -10.70 1.91 6.17
CA LYS A 31 -12.07 2.03 6.67
C LYS A 31 -12.42 1.00 7.74
N GLU A 32 -11.86 -0.19 7.64
CA GLU A 32 -12.08 -1.27 8.60
C GLU A 32 -11.17 -1.16 9.83
N ASN A 33 -10.04 -0.45 9.68
CA ASN A 33 -9.06 -0.28 10.73
C ASN A 33 -9.51 0.76 11.77
N LYS A 34 -9.55 0.35 13.05
CA LYS A 34 -9.96 1.24 14.16
C LYS A 34 -8.79 2.03 14.74
N ASN A 35 -7.57 1.84 14.24
CA ASN A 35 -6.43 2.67 14.59
C ASN A 35 -6.70 4.11 14.11
N LYS A 36 -6.54 5.09 15.01
CA LYS A 36 -6.76 6.52 14.71
C LYS A 36 -5.74 7.06 13.69
N TYR A 37 -4.57 6.43 13.58
CA TYR A 37 -3.46 6.82 12.72
C TYR A 37 -2.95 5.60 11.94
N ALA A 38 -3.86 4.88 11.28
CA ALA A 38 -3.59 3.57 10.66
C ALA A 38 -2.51 3.57 9.56
N LEU A 39 -2.27 4.71 8.90
CA LEU A 39 -1.25 4.87 7.87
C LEU A 39 -0.47 6.15 8.12
N ALA A 40 0.86 6.05 8.11
CA ALA A 40 1.81 7.17 8.15
C ALA A 40 1.39 8.26 9.16
N GLY A 41 1.41 7.92 10.45
CA GLY A 41 0.91 8.79 11.53
C GLY A 41 1.70 10.10 11.71
N ASN A 42 2.92 10.13 11.17
CA ASN A 42 3.78 11.30 11.00
C ASN A 42 3.29 12.25 9.88
N ARG A 43 2.58 11.72 8.88
CA ARG A 43 2.14 12.44 7.67
C ARG A 43 0.66 12.84 7.70
N PHE A 44 -0.20 11.99 8.24
CA PHE A 44 -1.65 12.20 8.27
C PHE A 44 -2.13 12.50 9.68
N ALA A 45 -2.98 13.51 9.83
CA ALA A 45 -3.55 13.87 11.14
C ALA A 45 -4.56 12.83 11.67
N GLY A 46 -4.89 11.83 10.85
CA GLY A 46 -5.61 10.63 11.23
C GLY A 46 -5.97 9.77 10.02
N THR A 47 -6.52 8.58 10.29
CA THR A 47 -6.95 7.60 9.29
C THR A 47 -7.92 8.18 8.26
N GLU A 48 -8.81 9.09 8.65
CA GLU A 48 -9.73 9.78 7.73
C GLU A 48 -9.00 10.64 6.68
N ASP A 49 -7.89 11.28 7.06
CA ASP A 49 -7.10 12.08 6.12
C ASP A 49 -6.25 11.20 5.20
N ALA A 50 -5.78 10.05 5.70
CA ALA A 50 -5.18 9.01 4.88
C ALA A 50 -6.17 8.46 3.84
N ILE A 51 -7.44 8.22 4.22
CA ILE A 51 -8.49 7.79 3.29
C ILE A 51 -8.69 8.83 2.18
N LYS A 52 -8.82 10.12 2.52
CA LYS A 52 -8.96 11.20 1.53
C LYS A 52 -7.77 11.25 0.57
N PHE A 53 -6.56 11.04 1.08
CA PHE A 53 -5.36 10.96 0.24
C PHE A 53 -5.43 9.79 -0.75
N VAL A 54 -5.80 8.59 -0.29
CA VAL A 54 -5.99 7.42 -1.16
C VAL A 54 -7.09 7.66 -2.19
N GLU A 55 -8.21 8.25 -1.79
CA GLU A 55 -9.29 8.66 -2.71
C GLU A 55 -8.78 9.64 -3.76
N LYS A 56 -7.94 10.60 -3.35
CA LYS A 56 -7.34 11.55 -4.28
C LYS A 56 -6.46 10.88 -5.33
N LEU A 57 -5.71 9.84 -4.97
CA LEU A 57 -4.92 9.06 -5.92
C LEU A 57 -5.83 8.38 -6.96
N TYR A 58 -6.94 7.79 -6.52
CA TYR A 58 -7.93 7.20 -7.43
C TYR A 58 -8.58 8.23 -8.35
N GLU A 59 -8.95 9.41 -7.85
CA GLU A 59 -9.48 10.52 -8.66
C GLU A 59 -8.49 10.97 -9.76
N LEU A 60 -7.19 10.87 -9.50
CA LEU A 60 -6.14 11.23 -10.45
C LEU A 60 -5.81 10.10 -11.43
N GLY A 61 -6.53 8.98 -11.36
CA GLY A 61 -6.40 7.86 -12.30
C GLY A 61 -5.57 6.68 -11.78
N ALA A 62 -5.21 6.62 -10.49
CA ALA A 62 -4.58 5.41 -9.96
C ALA A 62 -5.48 4.18 -10.21
N VAL A 63 -4.90 3.11 -10.75
CA VAL A 63 -5.65 1.88 -11.08
C VAL A 63 -5.92 1.06 -9.83
N LYS A 64 -4.96 1.05 -8.90
CA LYS A 64 -5.04 0.33 -7.63
C LYS A 64 -4.11 0.97 -6.61
N VAL A 65 -4.57 1.10 -5.38
CA VAL A 65 -3.77 1.49 -4.22
C VAL A 65 -3.89 0.39 -3.17
N VAL A 66 -2.76 -0.12 -2.69
CA VAL A 66 -2.71 -1.16 -1.65
C VAL A 66 -1.77 -0.75 -0.53
N ILE A 67 -2.03 -1.23 0.68
CA ILE A 67 -1.03 -1.15 1.77
C ILE A 67 0.11 -2.11 1.45
N SER A 68 1.36 -1.65 1.59
CA SER A 68 2.52 -2.51 1.45
C SER A 68 2.54 -3.52 2.60
N LYS A 69 2.46 -4.82 2.28
CA LYS A 69 2.50 -5.90 3.29
C LYS A 69 3.74 -5.87 4.16
N ASP A 70 4.88 -5.57 3.54
CA ASP A 70 6.17 -5.53 4.24
C ASP A 70 6.28 -4.29 5.15
N SER A 71 5.26 -3.44 5.16
CA SER A 71 5.17 -2.21 5.94
C SER A 71 3.94 -2.19 6.84
N ILE A 72 3.30 -3.34 7.10
CA ILE A 72 2.22 -3.49 8.08
C ILE A 72 2.82 -3.98 9.41
N TYR A 73 2.45 -3.29 10.49
CA TYR A 73 2.79 -3.63 11.86
C TYR A 73 1.49 -4.04 12.57
N ASP A 74 1.34 -5.33 12.82
CA ASP A 74 0.14 -5.95 13.38
C ASP A 74 0.44 -6.75 14.66
N GLU A 75 1.52 -6.40 15.38
CA GLU A 75 1.86 -7.04 16.64
C GLU A 75 0.71 -6.90 17.65
N GLU A 76 0.42 -7.95 18.41
CA GLU A 76 -0.74 -8.01 19.30
C GLU A 76 -0.79 -6.83 20.28
N GLU A 77 0.36 -6.45 20.87
CA GLU A 77 0.47 -5.30 21.77
C GLU A 77 0.04 -4.00 21.08
N ARG A 78 0.48 -3.78 19.84
CA ARG A 78 0.12 -2.59 19.04
C ARG A 78 -1.37 -2.58 18.76
N VAL A 79 -1.91 -3.68 18.26
CA VAL A 79 -3.34 -3.78 17.93
C VAL A 79 -4.21 -3.51 19.16
N GLN A 80 -3.83 -4.05 20.32
CA GLN A 80 -4.54 -3.80 21.58
C GLN A 80 -4.43 -2.34 22.03
N LYS A 81 -3.25 -1.71 21.89
CA LYS A 81 -2.98 -0.35 22.34
C LYS A 81 -3.59 0.72 21.43
N GLU A 82 -3.49 0.52 20.12
CA GLU A 82 -3.80 1.53 19.09
C GLU A 82 -5.16 1.29 18.44
N GLY A 83 -5.78 0.12 18.67
CA GLY A 83 -7.10 -0.24 18.15
C GLY A 83 -7.07 -0.97 16.81
N GLY A 84 -5.90 -1.12 16.19
CA GLY A 84 -5.73 -1.83 14.93
C GLY A 84 -4.29 -1.77 14.43
N PRO A 85 -3.98 -2.49 13.34
CA PRO A 85 -2.64 -2.49 12.76
C PRO A 85 -2.25 -1.08 12.24
N TYR A 86 -0.96 -0.88 12.07
CA TYR A 86 -0.37 0.35 11.54
C TYR A 86 0.38 0.06 10.24
N ALA A 87 0.54 1.04 9.36
CA ALA A 87 1.40 0.90 8.19
C ALA A 87 2.13 2.20 7.81
N ASP A 88 3.29 2.05 7.18
CA ASP A 88 4.11 3.19 6.72
C ASP A 88 4.10 3.41 5.22
N ALA A 89 3.54 2.48 4.44
CA ALA A 89 3.66 2.54 2.99
C ALA A 89 2.46 2.02 2.21
N ILE A 90 2.30 2.60 1.04
CA ILE A 90 1.36 2.15 0.01
C ILE A 90 2.09 1.85 -1.30
N VAL A 91 1.45 1.03 -2.13
CA VAL A 91 1.85 0.79 -3.51
C VAL A 91 0.75 1.25 -4.44
N VAL A 92 1.09 2.15 -5.36
CA VAL A 92 0.17 2.72 -6.34
C VAL A 92 0.44 2.09 -7.70
N THR A 93 -0.56 1.45 -8.30
CA THR A 93 -0.54 0.98 -9.67
C THR A 93 -0.98 2.10 -10.60
N LEU A 94 -0.11 2.46 -11.55
CA LEU A 94 -0.31 3.62 -12.41
C LEU A 94 -1.27 3.32 -13.58
N PRO A 95 -1.98 4.34 -14.07
CA PRO A 95 -2.72 4.21 -15.32
C PRO A 95 -1.79 4.15 -16.54
N ASN A 96 -2.37 3.76 -17.67
CA ASN A 96 -1.70 3.81 -18.97
C ASN A 96 -1.70 5.23 -19.58
N SER A 97 -2.60 6.11 -19.12
CA SER A 97 -2.70 7.49 -19.61
C SER A 97 -1.53 8.35 -19.14
N GLU A 98 -0.82 9.00 -20.06
CA GLU A 98 0.30 9.88 -19.75
C GLU A 98 -0.11 11.10 -18.92
N SER A 99 -1.31 11.66 -19.17
CA SER A 99 -1.79 12.85 -18.45
C SER A 99 -2.11 12.52 -16.98
N GLU A 100 -2.74 11.38 -16.73
CA GLU A 100 -3.04 10.88 -15.38
C GLU A 100 -1.75 10.52 -14.63
N ARG A 101 -0.80 9.85 -15.29
CA ARG A 101 0.53 9.60 -14.72
C ARG A 101 1.24 10.88 -14.34
N THR A 102 1.21 11.89 -15.21
CA THR A 102 1.82 13.20 -14.93
C THR A 102 1.18 13.86 -13.71
N ALA A 103 -0.13 13.73 -13.52
CA ALA A 103 -0.82 14.25 -12.34
C ALA A 103 -0.40 13.50 -11.06
N LEU A 104 -0.33 12.18 -11.10
CA LEU A 104 0.15 11.34 -10.00
C LEU A 104 1.62 11.62 -9.64
N PHE A 105 2.50 11.78 -10.63
CA PHE A 105 3.91 12.09 -10.42
C PHE A 105 4.14 13.42 -9.70
N LYS A 106 3.25 14.42 -9.91
CA LYS A 106 3.30 15.66 -9.13
C LYS A 106 3.02 15.41 -7.65
N ILE A 107 2.07 14.52 -7.33
CA ILE A 107 1.81 14.13 -5.94
C ILE A 107 3.03 13.41 -5.36
N PHE A 108 3.55 12.40 -6.05
CA PHE A 108 4.69 11.61 -5.55
C PHE A 108 5.94 12.48 -5.35
N LYS A 109 6.20 13.42 -6.26
CA LYS A 109 7.27 14.40 -6.12
C LYS A 109 7.09 15.28 -4.89
N ASN A 110 5.87 15.75 -4.62
CA ASN A 110 5.62 16.56 -3.43
C ASN A 110 5.80 15.75 -2.14
N GLU A 111 5.34 14.50 -2.11
CA GLU A 111 5.52 13.61 -0.97
C GLU A 111 7.00 13.31 -0.72
N ALA A 112 7.78 12.97 -1.76
CA ALA A 112 9.23 12.75 -1.66
C ALA A 112 9.97 14.00 -1.17
N ASN A 113 9.69 15.16 -1.77
CA ASN A 113 10.32 16.43 -1.38
C ASN A 113 10.02 16.79 0.08
N SER A 114 8.82 16.51 0.57
CA SER A 114 8.45 16.78 1.97
C SER A 114 9.28 15.97 2.98
N GLN A 115 9.88 14.86 2.52
CA GLN A 115 10.77 13.99 3.28
C GLN A 115 12.26 14.23 2.95
N GLY A 116 12.59 15.29 2.22
CA GLY A 116 13.97 15.57 1.79
C GLY A 116 14.51 14.62 0.73
N MET A 117 13.63 13.86 0.05
CA MET A 117 13.97 12.95 -1.05
C MET A 117 13.60 13.56 -2.39
N GLU A 118 14.08 12.97 -3.48
CA GLU A 118 13.68 13.30 -4.86
C GLU A 118 12.90 12.13 -5.47
N PHE A 119 11.86 12.42 -6.24
CA PHE A 119 11.13 11.43 -7.04
C PHE A 119 11.55 11.53 -8.50
N ASP A 120 12.04 10.42 -9.06
CA ASP A 120 12.39 10.27 -10.46
C ASP A 120 11.60 9.09 -11.08
N PRO A 121 10.63 9.36 -12.00
CA PRO A 121 9.87 8.33 -12.66
C PRO A 121 10.71 7.24 -13.36
N SER A 122 11.93 7.55 -13.79
CA SER A 122 12.80 6.58 -14.49
C SER A 122 13.33 5.49 -13.56
N THR A 123 13.47 5.80 -12.28
CA THR A 123 14.04 4.92 -11.24
C THR A 123 13.01 4.48 -10.21
N ASP A 124 11.97 5.25 -9.94
CA ASP A 124 10.99 4.93 -8.91
C ASP A 124 9.76 4.17 -9.45
N VAL A 125 9.53 4.22 -10.76
CA VAL A 125 8.50 3.38 -11.38
C VAL A 125 9.07 1.99 -11.64
N ARG A 126 8.45 0.98 -11.03
CA ARG A 126 8.81 -0.43 -11.17
C ARG A 126 7.57 -1.26 -11.46
N ASN A 127 7.57 -2.00 -12.57
CA ASN A 127 6.44 -2.83 -12.99
C ASN A 127 5.11 -2.07 -12.99
N ASN A 128 5.12 -0.84 -13.51
CA ASN A 128 3.98 0.07 -13.55
C ASN A 128 3.42 0.48 -12.17
N LYS A 129 4.27 0.43 -11.14
CA LYS A 129 3.91 0.80 -9.76
C LYS A 129 4.90 1.79 -9.17
N VAL A 130 4.43 2.55 -8.20
CA VAL A 130 5.23 3.41 -7.33
C VAL A 130 5.02 2.98 -5.89
N PHE A 131 6.11 2.78 -5.16
CA PHE A 131 6.11 2.56 -3.72
C PHE A 131 6.26 3.92 -3.03
N ILE A 132 5.35 4.23 -2.11
CA ILE A 132 5.38 5.47 -1.34
C ILE A 132 5.45 5.07 0.13
N TRP A 133 6.48 5.56 0.81
CA TRP A 133 6.76 5.29 2.21
C TRP A 133 6.97 6.60 2.97
N TRP A 134 6.58 6.59 4.24
CA TRP A 134 6.74 7.70 5.17
C TRP A 134 7.38 7.20 6.46
N ASP A 135 8.37 7.94 6.98
CA ASP A 135 9.16 7.61 8.19
C ASP A 135 8.61 8.21 9.49
#